data_AF-A0A1Y4GUA8-F1
#
_entry.id   AF-A0A1Y4GUA8-F1
#
_cell.length_a   1.000
_cell.length_b   1.000
_cell.length_c   1.000
_cell.angle_alpha   90.00
_cell.angle_beta   90.00
_cell.angle_gamma   90.00
#
_symmetry.space_group_name_H-M   'P 1'
#
loop_
_entity.id
_entity.type
_entity.pdbx_description
1 polymer ?
#
loop_
_entity_poly.entity_id
_entity_poly.type
_entity_poly.pdbx_seq_one_letter_code
_entity_poly.pdbx_strand_id
1 'polypeptide(L)'
;MAIIALAGCHTNKNMSKTENTVVTTDYTLPQELPVSASFRMFWEAWQADLAQSGKTIDDYTPSSLLTQRFSLRNQNGQYLATGFLHADAEFDADALTQLGGYCVKYNETMYSFAVPLRSLTRFVTLPGITYIEASSPARPR
;
A
#
# COMPACT_ATOMS: atom_id res chain seq x y z
N MET A 1 5.67 -22.75 68.53
CA MET A 1 5.77 -22.71 67.05
C MET A 1 4.38 -22.89 66.49
N ALA A 2 3.84 -21.85 65.86
CA ALA A 2 2.59 -21.92 65.11
C ALA A 2 2.89 -21.49 63.66
N ILE A 3 2.47 -22.31 62.71
CA ILE A 3 2.79 -22.21 61.29
C ILE A 3 1.46 -21.98 60.53
N ILE A 4 1.41 -20.86 59.78
CA ILE A 4 0.79 -20.62 58.44
C ILE A 4 -0.77 -20.76 58.39
N ALA A 5 -1.57 -19.92 57.72
CA ALA A 5 -1.41 -19.28 56.41
C ALA A 5 -2.20 -17.96 56.27
N LEU A 6 -1.62 -17.01 55.55
CA LEU A 6 -2.30 -15.87 54.95
C LEU A 6 -2.98 -16.32 53.64
N ALA A 7 -4.31 -16.33 53.60
CA ALA A 7 -5.05 -16.45 52.35
C ALA A 7 -5.08 -15.07 51.66
N GLY A 8 -4.11 -14.83 50.77
CA GLY A 8 -4.14 -13.70 49.86
C GLY A 8 -5.20 -13.93 48.78
N CYS A 9 -6.15 -13.02 48.65
CA CYS A 9 -7.11 -12.99 47.56
C CYS A 9 -6.37 -12.76 46.22
N HIS A 10 -6.26 -13.81 45.41
CA HIS A 10 -5.87 -13.67 44.00
C HIS A 10 -7.10 -13.30 43.17
N THR A 11 -7.25 -12.01 42.84
CA THR A 11 -8.15 -11.58 41.77
C THR A 11 -7.46 -11.88 40.44
N ASN A 12 -7.85 -12.98 39.79
CA ASN A 12 -7.47 -13.24 38.40
C ASN A 12 -8.17 -12.21 37.50
N LYS A 13 -7.44 -11.16 37.12
CA LYS A 13 -7.83 -10.28 36.01
C LYS A 13 -7.52 -11.05 34.72
N ASN A 14 -8.52 -11.73 34.18
CA ASN A 14 -8.45 -12.31 32.84
C ASN A 14 -8.40 -11.15 31.84
N MET A 15 -7.19 -10.63 31.58
CA MET A 15 -6.95 -9.79 30.42
C MET A 15 -7.01 -10.72 29.22
N SER A 16 -8.16 -10.77 28.56
CA SER A 16 -8.24 -11.23 27.17
C SER A 16 -7.27 -10.38 26.37
N LYS A 17 -6.08 -10.95 26.12
CA LYS A 17 -5.12 -10.43 25.17
C LYS A 17 -5.81 -10.59 23.83
N THR A 18 -6.42 -9.52 23.32
CA THR A 18 -6.79 -9.46 21.92
C THR A 18 -5.47 -9.65 21.16
N GLU A 19 -5.22 -10.86 20.69
CA GLU A 19 -4.26 -11.08 19.63
C GLU A 19 -4.78 -10.26 18.47
N ASN A 20 -4.20 -9.07 18.29
CA ASN A 20 -4.23 -8.43 16.99
C ASN A 20 -3.55 -9.44 16.08
N THR A 21 -4.33 -10.24 15.39
CA THR A 21 -3.87 -11.01 14.24
C THR A 21 -3.32 -9.95 13.29
N VAL A 22 -2.01 -9.77 13.30
CA VAL A 22 -1.34 -8.98 12.28
C VAL A 22 -1.58 -9.77 11.02
N VAL A 23 -2.52 -9.31 10.20
CA VAL A 23 -2.73 -9.84 8.86
C VAL A 23 -1.48 -9.42 8.07
N THR A 24 -0.43 -10.23 8.16
CA THR A 24 0.72 -10.15 7.26
C THR A 24 0.25 -10.66 5.90
N THR A 25 -0.44 -9.81 5.16
CA THR A 25 -0.56 -9.99 3.71
C THR A 25 0.77 -9.55 3.12
N ASP A 26 1.57 -10.50 2.63
CA ASP A 26 2.85 -10.21 2.00
C ASP A 26 2.61 -9.49 0.66
N TYR A 27 2.68 -8.17 0.68
CA TYR A 27 2.60 -7.34 -0.52
C TYR A 27 3.98 -7.24 -1.16
N THR A 28 4.29 -8.20 -2.03
CA THR A 28 5.60 -8.28 -2.68
C THR A 28 5.66 -7.45 -3.97
N LEU A 29 6.79 -6.75 -4.15
CA LEU A 29 7.13 -6.13 -5.44
C LEU A 29 7.90 -7.18 -6.27
N PRO A 30 7.50 -7.47 -7.52
CA PRO A 30 8.22 -8.43 -8.35
C PRO A 30 9.70 -8.05 -8.50
N GLN A 31 10.60 -9.01 -8.27
CA GLN A 31 12.04 -8.75 -8.24
C GLN A 31 12.57 -8.22 -9.59
N GLU A 32 11.98 -8.70 -10.69
CA GLU A 32 12.38 -8.34 -12.04
C GLU A 32 11.81 -7.00 -12.50
N LEU A 33 10.80 -6.45 -11.82
CA LEU A 33 10.18 -5.18 -12.18
C LEU A 33 11.08 -4.01 -11.78
N PRO A 34 11.66 -3.27 -12.75
CA PRO A 34 12.44 -2.08 -12.45
C PRO A 34 11.51 -0.98 -11.90
N VAL A 35 11.92 -0.36 -10.80
CA VAL A 35 11.17 0.78 -10.24
C VAL A 35 12.13 1.89 -9.83
N SER A 36 11.66 3.12 -9.95
CA SER A 36 12.34 4.29 -9.39
C SER A 36 12.54 4.16 -7.87
N ALA A 37 13.51 4.92 -7.34
CA ALA A 37 13.67 5.07 -5.90
C ALA A 37 12.42 5.67 -5.23
N SER A 38 11.71 6.59 -5.91
CA SER A 38 10.47 7.18 -5.37
C SER A 38 9.36 6.16 -5.22
N PHE A 39 9.18 5.28 -6.21
CA PHE A 39 8.19 4.22 -6.16
C PHE A 39 8.55 3.17 -5.10
N ARG A 40 9.82 2.80 -4.96
CA ARG A 40 10.26 1.88 -3.90
C ARG A 40 9.99 2.44 -2.51
N MET A 41 10.33 3.71 -2.28
CA MET A 41 10.01 4.38 -1.01
C MET A 41 8.51 4.46 -0.76
N PHE A 42 7.71 4.70 -1.80
CA PHE A 42 6.25 4.68 -1.70
C PHE A 42 5.74 3.30 -1.29
N TRP A 43 6.20 2.24 -1.96
CA TRP A 43 5.81 0.86 -1.70
C TRP A 43 6.08 0.45 -0.25
N GLU A 44 7.28 0.73 0.24
CA GLU A 44 7.68 0.44 1.63
C GLU A 44 6.86 1.24 2.64
N ALA A 45 6.66 2.54 2.39
CA ALA A 45 5.88 3.40 3.27
C ALA A 45 4.40 3.01 3.31
N TRP A 46 3.81 2.63 2.17
CA TRP A 46 2.42 2.18 2.10
C TRP A 46 2.22 0.87 2.87
N GLN A 47 3.12 -0.10 2.72
CA GLN A 47 3.04 -1.34 3.49
C GLN A 47 3.17 -1.11 4.99
N ALA A 48 4.10 -0.24 5.41
CA ALA A 48 4.26 0.12 6.81
C ALA A 48 3.01 0.83 7.37
N ASP A 49 2.43 1.75 6.60
CA ASP A 49 1.22 2.49 6.96
C ASP A 49 0.00 1.55 7.09
N LEU A 50 -0.15 0.61 6.15
CA LEU A 50 -1.17 -0.42 6.18
C LEU A 50 -1.00 -1.35 7.39
N ALA A 51 0.20 -1.85 7.64
CA ALA A 51 0.49 -2.69 8.80
C ALA A 51 0.19 -1.97 10.12
N GLN A 52 0.57 -0.69 10.23
CA GLN A 52 0.29 0.14 11.41
C GLN A 52 -1.20 0.39 11.62
N SER A 53 -1.99 0.45 10.54
CA SER A 53 -3.44 0.65 10.63
C SER A 53 -4.19 -0.52 11.28
N GLY A 54 -3.61 -1.74 11.23
CA GLY A 54 -4.28 -2.97 11.67
C GLY A 54 -5.52 -3.34 10.84
N LYS A 55 -5.67 -2.77 9.64
CA LYS A 55 -6.77 -3.03 8.71
C LYS A 55 -6.34 -3.93 7.57
N THR A 56 -7.31 -4.60 6.95
CA THR A 56 -7.13 -5.20 5.63
C THR A 56 -7.08 -4.10 4.57
N ILE A 57 -6.59 -4.41 3.38
CA ILE A 57 -6.51 -3.44 2.29
C ILE A 57 -7.89 -2.89 1.85
N ASP A 58 -8.97 -3.65 2.05
CA ASP A 58 -10.32 -3.23 1.68
C ASP A 58 -10.90 -2.19 2.65
N ASP A 59 -10.52 -2.26 3.93
CA ASP A 59 -10.95 -1.33 4.99
C ASP A 59 -9.92 -0.23 5.28
N TYR A 60 -8.80 -0.23 4.55
CA TYR A 60 -7.67 0.65 4.80
C TYR A 60 -7.88 2.06 4.23
N THR A 61 -7.64 3.05 5.08
CA THR A 61 -7.51 4.46 4.69
C THR A 61 -6.09 4.92 5.00
N PRO A 62 -5.33 5.45 4.01
CA PRO A 62 -3.96 5.87 4.23
C PRO A 62 -3.85 7.05 5.18
N SER A 63 -2.76 7.12 5.95
CA SER A 63 -2.52 8.24 6.85
C SER A 63 -2.32 9.57 6.11
N SER A 64 -2.51 10.68 6.82
CA SER A 64 -2.19 12.01 6.31
C SER A 64 -0.72 12.16 5.90
N LEU A 65 0.19 11.46 6.59
CA LEU A 65 1.61 11.45 6.26
C LEU A 65 1.87 10.78 4.91
N LEU A 66 1.29 9.59 4.69
CA LEU A 66 1.46 8.86 3.42
C LEU A 66 0.84 9.65 2.26
N THR A 67 -0.38 10.16 2.45
CA THR A 67 -1.11 10.91 1.41
C THR A 67 -0.37 12.18 0.99
N GLN A 68 0.17 12.95 1.93
CA GLN A 68 0.93 14.16 1.63
C GLN A 68 2.28 13.84 0.99
N ARG A 69 3.03 12.88 1.54
CA ARG A 69 4.38 12.56 1.07
C ARG A 69 4.40 12.05 -0.37
N PHE A 70 3.38 11.29 -0.77
CA PHE A 70 3.30 10.67 -2.09
C PHE A 70 2.19 11.23 -2.98
N SER A 71 1.61 12.38 -2.60
CA SER A 71 0.56 13.06 -3.37
C SER A 71 -0.60 12.15 -3.78
N LEU A 72 -1.02 11.27 -2.87
CA LEU A 72 -2.13 10.36 -3.14
C LEU A 72 -3.41 11.15 -3.40
N ARG A 73 -4.10 10.84 -4.49
CA ARG A 73 -5.32 11.54 -4.87
C ARG A 73 -6.52 10.85 -4.26
N ASN A 74 -7.34 11.57 -3.51
CA ASN A 74 -8.65 11.06 -3.11
C ASN A 74 -9.65 11.36 -4.24
N GLN A 75 -10.21 10.31 -4.82
CA GLN A 75 -11.27 10.36 -5.80
C GLN A 75 -12.45 9.53 -5.29
N ASN A 76 -13.55 10.19 -4.90
CA ASN A 76 -14.77 9.55 -4.40
C ASN A 76 -14.53 8.55 -3.25
N GLY A 77 -13.65 8.91 -2.31
CA GLY A 77 -13.32 8.05 -1.15
C GLY A 77 -12.26 6.98 -1.45
N GLN A 78 -11.75 6.89 -2.68
CA GLN A 78 -10.66 6.00 -3.04
C GLN A 78 -9.36 6.77 -3.20
N TYR A 79 -8.31 6.32 -2.51
CA TYR A 79 -6.98 6.88 -2.66
C TYR A 79 -6.26 6.21 -3.83
N LEU A 80 -5.76 7.05 -4.75
CA LEU A 80 -5.06 6.64 -5.96
C LEU A 80 -3.57 6.97 -5.82
N ALA A 81 -2.72 5.99 -6.08
CA ALA A 81 -1.31 6.22 -6.38
C ALA A 81 -1.19 6.67 -7.84
N THR A 82 -0.39 7.71 -8.09
CA THR A 82 -0.18 8.23 -9.44
C THR A 82 1.30 8.23 -9.80
N GLY A 83 1.59 8.23 -11.09
CA GLY A 83 2.95 8.15 -11.55
C GLY A 83 3.08 8.05 -13.05
N PHE A 84 4.25 7.61 -13.49
CA PHE A 84 4.54 7.24 -14.86
C PHE A 84 4.96 5.78 -14.92
N LEU A 85 4.61 5.11 -16.01
CA LEU A 85 5.14 3.81 -16.33
C LEU A 85 5.75 3.83 -17.73
N HIS A 86 6.80 3.05 -17.90
CA HIS A 86 7.20 2.57 -19.20
C HIS A 86 6.59 1.20 -19.45
N ALA A 87 6.21 0.96 -20.69
CA ALA A 87 5.58 -0.26 -21.14
C ALA A 87 6.05 -0.65 -22.55
N ASP A 88 5.98 -1.94 -22.83
CA ASP A 88 6.15 -2.52 -24.16
C ASP A 88 4.81 -2.85 -24.84
N ALA A 89 4.85 -3.62 -25.92
CA ALA A 89 3.68 -3.96 -26.72
C ALA A 89 2.69 -4.93 -26.02
N GLU A 90 3.09 -5.60 -24.92
CA GLU A 90 2.23 -6.50 -24.16
C GLU A 90 1.35 -5.76 -23.15
N PHE A 91 1.61 -4.47 -22.90
CA PHE A 91 0.84 -3.69 -21.94
C PHE A 91 -0.59 -3.42 -22.43
N ASP A 92 -1.55 -3.89 -21.64
CA ASP A 92 -2.97 -3.67 -21.87
C ASP A 92 -3.53 -2.60 -20.91
N ALA A 93 -3.91 -1.45 -21.47
CA ALA A 93 -4.53 -0.35 -20.73
C ALA A 93 -5.92 -0.74 -20.17
N ASP A 94 -6.64 -1.67 -20.80
CA ASP A 94 -7.93 -2.13 -20.32
C ASP A 94 -7.76 -3.00 -19.07
N ALA A 95 -6.67 -3.77 -18.96
CA ALA A 95 -6.34 -4.51 -17.74
C ALA A 95 -6.13 -3.57 -16.55
N LEU A 96 -5.47 -2.41 -16.75
CA LEU A 96 -5.37 -1.37 -15.71
C LEU A 96 -6.75 -0.78 -15.36
N THR A 97 -7.60 -0.58 -16.36
CA THR A 97 -8.96 -0.06 -16.17
C THR A 97 -9.83 -1.03 -15.36
N GLN A 98 -9.69 -2.34 -15.58
CA GLN A 98 -10.37 -3.39 -14.80
C GLN A 98 -9.91 -3.42 -13.33
N LEU A 99 -8.72 -2.91 -13.01
CA LEU A 99 -8.26 -2.69 -11.64
C LEU A 99 -8.85 -1.42 -10.99
N GLY A 100 -9.69 -0.69 -11.70
CA GLY A 100 -10.22 0.62 -11.30
C GLY A 100 -9.21 1.75 -11.44
N GLY A 101 -8.10 1.50 -12.14
CA GLY A 101 -7.13 2.52 -12.52
C GLY A 101 -7.46 3.15 -13.87
N TYR A 102 -6.59 4.03 -14.32
CA TYR A 102 -6.58 4.53 -15.69
C TYR A 102 -5.18 4.98 -16.06
N CYS A 103 -4.90 5.07 -17.36
CA CYS A 103 -3.66 5.64 -17.87
C CYS A 103 -3.90 6.60 -19.03
N VAL A 104 -2.96 7.53 -19.21
CA VAL A 104 -2.91 8.42 -20.38
C VAL A 104 -1.60 8.19 -21.11
N LYS A 105 -1.68 7.81 -22.38
CA LYS A 105 -0.52 7.58 -23.24
C LYS A 105 0.13 8.92 -23.63
N TYR A 106 1.44 9.04 -23.41
CA TYR A 106 2.22 10.19 -23.89
C TYR A 106 2.94 9.88 -25.19
N ASN A 107 3.51 8.69 -25.30
CA ASN A 107 4.21 8.20 -26.48
C ASN A 107 4.10 6.67 -26.54
N GLU A 108 4.82 6.03 -27.47
CA GLU A 108 4.73 4.59 -27.70
C GLU A 108 4.99 3.74 -26.45
N THR A 109 5.89 4.17 -25.58
CA THR A 109 6.33 3.39 -24.41
C THR A 109 5.98 4.02 -23.07
N MET A 110 5.48 5.27 -23.02
CA MET A 110 5.29 5.99 -21.76
C MET A 110 3.83 6.39 -21.52
N TYR A 111 3.36 6.15 -20.30
CA TYR A 111 2.02 6.48 -19.83
C TYR A 111 2.11 7.19 -18.48
N SER A 112 1.21 8.13 -18.19
CA SER A 112 0.85 8.40 -16.80
C SER A 112 -0.17 7.36 -16.34
N PHE A 113 -0.17 7.04 -15.06
CA PHE A 113 -1.17 6.16 -14.45
C PHE A 113 -1.77 6.79 -13.18
N ALA A 114 -2.97 6.34 -12.85
CA ALA A 114 -3.55 6.42 -11.52
C ALA A 114 -4.16 5.06 -11.18
N VAL A 115 -3.86 4.52 -10.00
CA VAL A 115 -4.34 3.21 -9.57
C VAL A 115 -4.80 3.24 -8.11
N PRO A 116 -5.95 2.63 -7.76
CA PRO A 116 -6.37 2.49 -6.37
C PRO A 116 -5.33 1.74 -5.54
N LEU A 117 -5.09 2.18 -4.30
CA LEU A 117 -4.15 1.49 -3.39
C LEU A 117 -4.49 -0.01 -3.24
N ARG A 118 -5.78 -0.36 -3.20
CA ARG A 118 -6.24 -1.76 -3.13
C ARG A 118 -5.85 -2.63 -4.31
N SER A 119 -5.49 -2.02 -5.42
CA SER A 119 -5.14 -2.71 -6.66
C SER A 119 -3.63 -2.68 -6.94
N LEU A 120 -2.82 -2.07 -6.06
CA LEU A 120 -1.38 -1.87 -6.30
C LEU A 120 -0.62 -3.18 -6.56
N THR A 121 -0.93 -4.22 -5.81
CA THR A 121 -0.24 -5.52 -5.94
C THR A 121 -0.55 -6.24 -7.22
N ARG A 122 -1.77 -6.05 -7.76
CA ARG A 122 -2.16 -6.56 -9.07
C ARG A 122 -1.62 -5.69 -10.20
N PHE A 123 -1.50 -4.39 -9.95
CA PHE A 123 -0.96 -3.43 -10.91
C PHE A 123 0.51 -3.71 -11.24
N VAL A 124 1.35 -3.93 -10.22
CA VAL A 124 2.78 -4.24 -10.42
C VAL A 124 3.03 -5.60 -11.08
N THR A 125 1.99 -6.41 -11.28
CA THR A 125 2.06 -7.69 -12.00
C THR A 125 1.44 -7.65 -13.39
N LEU A 126 0.95 -6.48 -13.84
CA LEU A 126 0.40 -6.38 -15.20
C LEU A 126 1.50 -6.63 -16.24
N PRO A 127 1.25 -7.49 -17.24
CA PRO A 127 2.18 -7.73 -18.35
C PRO A 127 2.57 -6.44 -19.08
N GLY A 128 3.76 -6.45 -19.65
CA GLY A 128 4.29 -5.35 -20.45
C GLY A 128 4.67 -4.08 -19.69
N ILE A 129 4.53 -4.02 -18.36
CA ILE A 129 5.12 -2.93 -17.56
C ILE A 129 6.62 -3.19 -17.41
N THR A 130 7.44 -2.25 -17.87
CA THR A 130 8.91 -2.38 -17.88
C THR A 130 9.61 -1.41 -16.92
N TYR A 131 8.92 -0.38 -16.43
CA TYR A 131 9.42 0.50 -15.37
C TYR A 131 8.29 1.29 -14.71
N ILE A 132 8.40 1.58 -13.41
CA ILE A 132 7.42 2.42 -12.68
C ILE A 132 8.10 3.55 -11.88
N GLU A 133 7.52 4.74 -11.98
CA GLU A 133 7.84 5.90 -11.16
C GLU A 133 6.61 6.44 -10.43
N ALA A 134 6.74 6.69 -9.12
CA ALA A 134 5.70 7.37 -8.34
C ALA A 134 5.84 8.88 -8.48
N SER A 135 4.70 9.57 -8.61
CA SER A 135 4.65 11.02 -8.51
C SER A 135 5.16 11.50 -7.15
N SER A 136 5.79 12.67 -7.14
CA SER A 136 6.16 13.37 -5.91
C SER A 136 5.45 14.72 -5.84
N PRO A 137 5.26 15.29 -4.63
CA PRO A 137 4.71 16.62 -4.49
C PRO A 137 5.52 17.63 -5.29
N ALA A 138 4.84 18.48 -6.05
CA ALA A 138 5.50 19.60 -6.71
C ALA A 138 6.18 20.47 -5.64
N ARG A 139 7.50 20.60 -5.69
CA ARG A 139 8.20 21.55 -4.83
C ARG A 139 7.87 22.97 -5.32
N PRO A 140 7.44 23.89 -4.44
CA PRO A 140 7.38 25.29 -4.82
C PRO A 140 8.77 25.74 -5.27
N ARG A 141 8.83 26.39 -6.43
CA ARG A 141 10.05 26.98 -6.99
C ARG A 141 10.40 28.28 -6.28
#